data_AF-A0A8X6K9E2-F1
#
_entry.id   AF-A0A8X6K9E2-F1
#
_cell.length_a   1.000
_cell.length_b   1.000
_cell.length_c   1.000
_cell.angle_alpha   90.00
_cell.angle_beta   90.00
_cell.angle_gamma   90.00
#
_symmetry.space_group_name_H-M   'P 1'
#
loop_
_entity.id
_entity.type
_entity.pdbx_description
1 polymer ?
#
loop_
_entity_poly.entity_id
_entity_poly.type
_entity_poly.pdbx_seq_one_letter_code
_entity_poly.pdbx_strand_id
1 'polypeptide(L)'
;MSQDYLIIKGMPGTGKTSTIVALVRLLSSMGNSVLLTSYTHSAIDNILLKLKDHMSFVRIGQEGRIHPNLKEFSFENWTKDFSTVNQFKTFMNEQMVVATTCLGINHAIFKVRKFDICIVDEASQINQIACLGPLFHAKKFILVGDDKQLPPLVVNEKAR
;
A
#
# COMPACT_ATOMS: atom_id res chain seq x y z
N MET A 1 16.39 -13.04 2.97
CA MET A 1 15.65 -11.80 2.61
C MET A 1 16.59 -10.62 2.76
N SER A 2 16.45 -9.57 1.93
CA SER A 2 17.34 -8.40 2.01
C SER A 2 17.24 -7.71 3.37
N GLN A 3 18.30 -6.98 3.74
CA GLN A 3 18.36 -6.28 5.01
C GLN A 3 17.61 -4.93 4.95
N ASP A 4 17.61 -4.28 3.79
CA ASP A 4 17.13 -2.88 3.66
C ASP A 4 15.97 -2.72 2.66
N TYR A 5 16.20 -3.03 1.38
CA TYR A 5 15.20 -2.86 0.33
C TYR A 5 15.30 -3.90 -0.79
N LEU A 6 14.27 -3.97 -1.64
CA LEU A 6 14.23 -4.75 -2.87
C LEU A 6 13.61 -3.92 -3.99
N ILE A 7 14.14 -4.02 -5.20
CA ILE A 7 13.55 -3.39 -6.39
C ILE A 7 13.10 -4.51 -7.33
N ILE A 8 11.83 -4.52 -7.69
CA ILE A 8 11.24 -5.42 -8.68
C ILE A 8 10.98 -4.62 -9.94
N LYS A 9 11.80 -4.85 -10.96
CA LYS A 9 11.56 -4.31 -12.30
C LYS A 9 10.54 -5.19 -13.01
N GLY A 10 9.38 -4.62 -13.34
CA GLY A 10 8.36 -5.34 -14.10
C GLY A 10 8.03 -4.64 -15.41
N MET A 11 8.36 -5.27 -16.53
CA MET A 11 8.07 -4.74 -17.86
C MET A 11 6.54 -4.73 -18.13
N PRO A 12 6.05 -4.12 -19.23
CA PRO A 12 4.65 -4.20 -19.60
C PRO A 12 4.21 -5.66 -19.78
N GLY A 13 3.05 -6.02 -19.24
CA GLY A 13 2.48 -7.37 -19.39
C GLY A 13 3.13 -8.48 -18.56
N THR A 14 4.19 -8.24 -17.78
CA THR A 14 4.91 -9.29 -17.02
C THR A 14 4.25 -9.71 -15.71
N GLY A 15 2.99 -9.29 -15.46
CA GLY A 15 2.25 -9.71 -14.28
C GLY A 15 2.67 -9.07 -12.96
N LYS A 16 3.22 -7.83 -12.97
CA LYS A 16 3.58 -7.07 -11.75
C LYS A 16 2.56 -7.19 -10.62
N THR A 17 1.30 -6.89 -10.92
CA THR A 17 0.20 -7.00 -9.96
C THR A 17 0.07 -8.41 -9.39
N SER A 18 0.19 -9.45 -10.22
CA SER A 18 0.13 -10.85 -9.76
C SER A 18 1.32 -11.21 -8.87
N THR A 19 2.52 -10.70 -9.18
CA THR A 19 3.70 -10.83 -8.32
C THR A 19 3.49 -10.16 -6.97
N ILE A 20 2.94 -8.94 -6.95
CA ILE A 20 2.64 -8.22 -5.70
C ILE A 20 1.61 -9.01 -4.88
N VAL A 21 0.53 -9.50 -5.49
CA VAL A 21 -0.49 -10.32 -4.82
C VAL A 21 0.13 -11.55 -4.16
N ALA A 22 0.97 -12.29 -4.89
CA ALA A 22 1.67 -13.46 -4.36
C ALA A 22 2.60 -13.08 -3.20
N LEU A 23 3.33 -11.97 -3.34
CA LEU A 23 4.26 -11.46 -2.33
C LEU A 23 3.54 -11.04 -1.05
N VAL A 24 2.44 -10.29 -1.14
CA VAL A 24 1.64 -9.88 0.03
C VAL A 24 1.15 -11.11 0.79
N ARG A 25 0.63 -12.11 0.07
CA ARG A 25 0.15 -13.36 0.68
C ARG A 25 1.28 -14.11 1.40
N LEU A 26 2.43 -14.26 0.76
CA LEU A 26 3.60 -14.94 1.35
C LEU A 26 4.13 -14.21 2.58
N LEU A 27 4.28 -12.88 2.50
CA LEU A 27 4.77 -12.08 3.61
C LEU A 27 3.82 -12.14 4.82
N SER A 28 2.51 -12.03 4.56
CA SER A 28 1.50 -12.16 5.60
C SER A 28 1.45 -13.56 6.21
N SER A 29 1.59 -14.63 5.41
CA SER A 29 1.63 -16.00 5.94
C SER A 29 2.88 -16.28 6.77
N MET A 30 3.96 -15.52 6.53
CA MET A 30 5.17 -15.53 7.35
C MET A 30 5.08 -14.63 8.60
N GLY A 31 3.90 -14.05 8.87
CA GLY A 31 3.68 -13.19 10.05
C GLY A 31 4.24 -11.77 9.90
N ASN A 32 4.57 -11.31 8.69
CA ASN A 32 5.03 -9.93 8.46
C ASN A 32 3.85 -9.01 8.20
N SER A 33 3.85 -7.86 8.89
CA SER A 33 2.90 -6.78 8.61
C SER A 33 3.30 -6.02 7.34
N VAL A 34 2.34 -5.82 6.43
CA VAL A 34 2.55 -5.24 5.11
C VAL A 34 1.77 -3.93 4.95
N LEU A 35 2.49 -2.86 4.60
CA LEU A 35 1.93 -1.61 4.11
C LEU A 35 1.96 -1.61 2.59
N LEU A 36 0.81 -1.82 1.94
CA LEU A 36 0.68 -1.79 0.48
C LEU A 36 0.33 -0.36 0.01
N THR A 37 1.09 0.18 -0.92
CA THR A 37 0.87 1.53 -1.45
C THR A 37 1.07 1.63 -2.95
N SER A 38 0.46 2.66 -3.54
CA SER A 38 0.71 3.09 -4.91
C SER A 38 0.37 4.58 -5.06
N TYR A 39 0.56 5.13 -6.26
CA TYR A 39 0.20 6.50 -6.57
C TYR A 39 -1.32 6.70 -6.62
N THR A 40 -2.02 5.79 -7.29
CA THR A 40 -3.44 5.93 -7.60
C THR A 40 -4.30 4.97 -6.78
N HIS A 41 -5.57 5.35 -6.59
CA HIS A 41 -6.54 4.47 -5.96
C HIS A 41 -6.76 3.20 -6.79
N SER A 42 -6.87 3.33 -8.12
CA SER A 42 -7.12 2.20 -9.01
C SER A 42 -6.00 1.16 -8.99
N ALA A 43 -4.73 1.56 -8.92
CA ALA A 43 -3.62 0.62 -8.84
C ALA A 43 -3.68 -0.24 -7.56
N ILE A 44 -3.96 0.39 -6.42
CA ILE A 44 -4.15 -0.33 -5.14
C ILE A 44 -5.34 -1.25 -5.23
N ASP A 45 -6.47 -0.75 -5.69
CA ASP A 45 -7.72 -1.48 -5.71
C ASP A 45 -7.62 -2.70 -6.65
N ASN A 46 -6.90 -2.60 -7.77
CA ASN A 46 -6.60 -3.73 -8.66
C ASN A 46 -5.82 -4.87 -7.96
N ILE A 47 -4.93 -4.54 -7.04
CA ILE A 47 -4.21 -5.53 -6.23
C ILE A 47 -5.16 -6.12 -5.18
N LEU A 48 -5.91 -5.28 -4.47
CA LEU A 48 -6.81 -5.68 -3.40
C LEU A 48 -7.98 -6.54 -3.89
N LEU A 49 -8.53 -6.26 -5.08
CA LEU A 49 -9.56 -7.09 -5.70
C LEU A 49 -9.10 -8.54 -5.90
N LYS A 50 -7.81 -8.76 -6.12
CA LYS A 50 -7.22 -10.11 -6.24
C LYS A 50 -6.83 -10.71 -4.89
N LEU A 51 -6.81 -9.93 -3.81
CA LEU A 51 -6.52 -10.38 -2.46
C LEU A 51 -7.78 -10.67 -1.63
N LYS A 52 -8.91 -10.04 -1.97
CA LYS A 52 -10.13 -10.03 -1.16
C LYS A 52 -10.68 -11.42 -0.81
N ASP A 53 -10.52 -12.37 -1.73
CA ASP A 53 -11.01 -13.75 -1.57
C ASP A 53 -9.96 -14.67 -0.90
N HIS A 54 -8.81 -14.13 -0.49
CA HIS A 54 -7.69 -14.88 0.07
C HIS A 54 -7.29 -14.43 1.48
N MET A 55 -7.54 -13.18 1.84
CA MET A 55 -7.17 -12.63 3.13
C MET A 55 -7.93 -11.34 3.47
N SER A 56 -8.00 -11.01 4.75
CA SER A 56 -8.49 -9.71 5.21
C SER A 56 -7.39 -8.64 5.11
N PHE A 57 -7.81 -7.40 4.89
CA PHE A 57 -6.97 -6.21 4.88
C PHE A 57 -7.79 -4.97 5.19
N VAL A 58 -7.11 -3.87 5.49
CA VAL A 58 -7.75 -2.55 5.66
C VAL A 58 -7.37 -1.63 4.52
N ARG A 59 -8.38 -1.12 3.82
CA ARG A 59 -8.24 -0.11 2.77
C ARG A 59 -8.52 1.28 3.33
N ILE A 60 -7.49 2.12 3.41
CA ILE A 60 -7.60 3.51 3.89
C ILE A 60 -7.65 4.46 2.69
N GLY A 61 -8.73 5.22 2.55
CA GLY A 61 -8.88 6.26 1.54
C GLY A 61 -10.31 6.81 1.51
N GLN A 62 -10.52 7.92 0.82
CA GLN A 62 -11.87 8.48 0.68
C GLN A 62 -12.83 7.46 0.05
N GLU A 63 -13.97 7.24 0.69
CA GLU A 63 -14.93 6.19 0.30
C GLU A 63 -15.36 6.29 -1.18
N GLY A 64 -15.57 7.52 -1.69
CA GLY A 64 -15.94 7.75 -3.09
C GLY A 64 -14.86 7.40 -4.12
N ARG A 65 -13.64 7.07 -3.68
CA ARG A 65 -12.51 6.64 -4.53
C ARG A 65 -12.10 5.20 -4.29
N ILE A 66 -12.82 4.46 -3.45
CA ILE A 66 -12.60 3.03 -3.23
C ILE A 66 -13.53 2.26 -4.18
N HIS A 67 -12.97 1.26 -4.87
CA HIS A 67 -13.75 0.37 -5.73
C HIS A 67 -14.96 -0.23 -4.97
N PRO A 68 -16.16 -0.31 -5.56
CA PRO A 68 -17.37 -0.77 -4.86
C PRO A 68 -17.22 -2.12 -4.14
N ASN A 69 -16.59 -3.09 -4.81
CA ASN A 69 -16.33 -4.44 -4.25
C ASN A 69 -15.26 -4.48 -3.14
N LEU A 70 -14.70 -3.33 -2.75
CA LEU A 70 -13.74 -3.20 -1.66
C LEU A 70 -14.29 -2.36 -0.50
N LYS A 71 -15.53 -1.86 -0.58
CA LYS A 71 -16.13 -1.02 0.47
C LYS A 71 -16.24 -1.75 1.81
N GLU A 72 -16.46 -3.07 1.79
CA GLU A 72 -16.48 -3.86 3.02
C GLU A 72 -15.13 -3.90 3.75
N PHE A 73 -14.03 -3.71 3.00
CA PHE A 73 -12.67 -3.65 3.54
C PHE A 73 -12.21 -2.22 3.85
N SER A 74 -13.07 -1.20 3.65
CA SER A 74 -12.70 0.18 3.93
C SER A 74 -12.49 0.39 5.43
N PHE A 75 -11.56 1.27 5.77
CA PHE A 75 -11.33 1.65 7.16
C PHE A 75 -12.63 2.11 7.84
N GLU A 76 -13.42 2.94 7.17
CA GLU A 76 -14.69 3.46 7.66
C GLU A 76 -15.68 2.34 7.98
N ASN A 77 -15.76 1.30 7.14
CA ASN A 77 -16.64 0.15 7.38
C ASN A 77 -16.16 -0.71 8.55
N TRP A 78 -14.85 -0.94 8.66
CA TRP A 78 -14.26 -1.69 9.77
C TRP A 78 -14.48 -1.02 11.13
N THR A 79 -14.46 0.31 11.18
CA THR A 79 -14.50 1.07 12.43
C THR A 79 -15.86 1.68 12.75
N LYS A 80 -16.91 1.39 11.97
CA LYS A 80 -18.23 2.04 12.11
C LYS A 80 -18.85 1.92 13.51
N ASP A 81 -18.58 0.82 14.20
CA ASP A 81 -19.13 0.50 15.52
C ASP A 81 -18.12 0.72 16.66
N PHE A 82 -16.96 1.33 16.37
CA PHE A 82 -15.94 1.57 17.40
C PHE A 82 -16.34 2.78 18.23
N SER A 83 -16.48 2.57 19.54
CA SER A 83 -16.85 3.61 20.50
C SER A 83 -15.67 4.07 21.35
N THR A 84 -14.54 3.38 21.28
CA THR A 84 -13.36 3.68 22.12
C THR A 84 -12.06 3.72 21.32
N VAL A 85 -11.11 4.53 21.80
CA VAL A 85 -9.74 4.60 21.27
C VAL A 85 -9.02 3.25 21.44
N ASN A 86 -9.36 2.47 22.47
CA ASN A 86 -8.72 1.19 22.72
C ASN A 86 -9.12 0.15 21.65
N GLN A 87 -10.40 0.06 21.28
CA GLN A 87 -10.86 -0.79 20.17
C GLN A 87 -10.14 -0.44 18.88
N PHE A 88 -10.03 0.86 18.57
CA PHE A 88 -9.27 1.33 17.43
C PHE A 88 -7.81 0.87 17.50
N LYS A 89 -7.09 1.12 18.61
CA LYS A 89 -5.68 0.73 18.74
C LYS A 89 -5.47 -0.79 18.59
N THR A 90 -6.31 -1.60 19.23
CA THR A 90 -6.25 -3.06 19.13
C THR A 90 -6.46 -3.51 17.70
N PHE A 91 -7.56 -3.08 17.07
CA PHE A 91 -7.86 -3.41 15.68
C PHE A 91 -6.69 -3.04 14.77
N MET A 92 -6.20 -1.80 14.85
CA MET A 92 -5.12 -1.31 13.99
C MET A 92 -3.81 -2.06 14.19
N ASN A 93 -3.51 -2.62 15.36
CA ASN A 93 -2.31 -3.42 15.60
C ASN A 93 -2.41 -4.85 15.04
N GLU A 94 -3.62 -5.41 15.00
CA GLU A 94 -3.87 -6.79 14.54
C GLU A 94 -3.88 -6.92 13.01
N GLN A 95 -4.08 -5.84 12.26
CA GLN A 95 -4.22 -5.93 10.80
C GLN A 95 -2.91 -6.27 10.11
N MET A 96 -2.78 -7.46 9.54
CA MET A 96 -1.53 -7.85 8.85
C MET A 96 -1.29 -7.04 7.57
N VAL A 97 -2.35 -6.60 6.89
CA VAL A 97 -2.22 -5.84 5.64
C VAL A 97 -3.04 -4.55 5.71
N VAL A 98 -2.38 -3.43 5.44
CA VAL A 98 -3.01 -2.12 5.32
C VAL A 98 -2.63 -1.51 3.98
N ALA A 99 -3.61 -0.99 3.26
CA ALA A 99 -3.45 -0.47 1.92
C ALA A 99 -3.92 0.98 1.80
N THR A 100 -3.08 1.85 1.26
CA THR A 100 -3.41 3.27 1.04
C THR A 100 -2.57 3.90 -0.06
N THR A 101 -2.94 5.07 -0.56
CA THR A 101 -2.09 5.80 -1.53
C THR A 101 -0.86 6.35 -0.84
N CYS A 102 0.20 6.65 -1.61
CA CYS A 102 1.42 7.27 -1.04
C CYS A 102 1.13 8.59 -0.31
N LEU A 103 0.05 9.29 -0.69
CA LEU A 103 -0.40 10.53 -0.04
C LEU A 103 -1.33 10.28 1.17
N GLY A 104 -1.74 9.03 1.42
CA GLY A 104 -2.60 8.64 2.54
C GLY A 104 -1.88 8.55 3.89
N ILE A 105 -0.58 8.83 3.93
CA ILE A 105 0.30 8.67 5.11
C ILE A 105 -0.02 9.61 6.28
N ASN A 106 -0.88 10.60 6.08
CA ASN A 106 -1.37 11.46 7.18
C ASN A 106 -2.45 10.78 8.05
N HIS A 107 -2.91 9.58 7.69
CA HIS A 107 -3.87 8.83 8.48
C HIS A 107 -3.35 8.47 9.87
N ALA A 108 -4.23 8.47 10.89
CA ALA A 108 -3.85 8.30 12.29
C ALA A 108 -3.10 7.00 12.61
N ILE A 109 -3.29 5.95 11.80
CA ILE A 109 -2.56 4.68 11.90
C ILE A 109 -1.04 4.87 11.92
N PHE A 110 -0.54 5.80 11.11
CA PHE A 110 0.89 6.00 10.88
C PHE A 110 1.58 6.69 12.06
N LYS A 111 0.80 7.24 13.00
CA LYS A 111 1.30 7.80 14.27
C LYS A 111 1.51 6.74 15.35
N VAL A 112 0.85 5.59 15.23
CA VAL A 112 0.80 4.57 16.29
C VAL A 112 1.41 3.24 15.88
N ARG A 113 1.70 3.05 14.59
CA ARG A 113 2.15 1.77 14.05
C ARG A 113 3.25 1.94 12.99
N LYS A 114 4.20 1.02 13.02
CA LYS A 114 5.12 0.71 11.91
C LYS A 114 4.85 -0.68 11.38
N PHE A 115 5.16 -0.88 10.12
CA PHE A 115 5.04 -2.14 9.40
C PHE A 115 6.41 -2.81 9.25
N ASP A 116 6.42 -4.12 9.03
CA ASP A 116 7.66 -4.83 8.73
C ASP A 116 8.11 -4.51 7.32
N ILE A 117 7.17 -4.47 6.37
CA ILE A 117 7.47 -4.28 4.94
C ILE A 117 6.49 -3.27 4.33
N CYS A 118 7.01 -2.27 3.62
CA CYS A 118 6.23 -1.44 2.70
C CYS A 118 6.41 -1.93 1.26
N ILE A 119 5.33 -2.06 0.51
CA ILE A 119 5.36 -2.32 -0.93
C ILE A 119 4.80 -1.09 -1.64
N VAL A 120 5.54 -0.58 -2.62
CA VAL A 120 5.11 0.56 -3.45
C VAL A 120 4.97 0.08 -4.89
N ASP A 121 3.74 0.02 -5.39
CA ASP A 121 3.45 -0.26 -6.80
C ASP A 121 3.50 1.03 -7.63
N GLU A 122 3.90 0.90 -8.90
CA GLU A 122 4.16 2.01 -9.82
C GLU A 122 5.20 3.01 -9.29
N ALA A 123 6.21 2.52 -8.55
CA ALA A 123 7.25 3.32 -7.93
C ALA A 123 8.02 4.21 -8.91
N SER A 124 8.16 3.78 -10.17
CA SER A 124 8.82 4.58 -11.22
C SER A 124 7.99 5.78 -11.71
N GLN A 125 6.68 5.82 -11.41
CA GLN A 125 5.77 6.90 -11.83
C GLN A 125 5.47 7.89 -10.69
N ILE A 126 5.96 7.62 -9.48
CA ILE A 126 5.71 8.43 -8.28
C ILE A 126 6.86 9.43 -8.09
N ASN A 127 6.55 10.69 -7.77
CA ASN A 127 7.59 11.64 -7.39
C ASN A 127 8.33 11.16 -6.13
N GLN A 128 9.63 11.43 -6.04
CA GLN A 128 10.45 10.82 -4.99
C GLN A 128 9.96 11.17 -3.57
N ILE A 129 9.44 12.39 -3.38
CA ILE A 129 8.93 12.87 -2.09
C ILE A 129 7.68 12.12 -1.65
N ALA A 130 6.70 11.90 -2.54
CA ALA A 130 5.51 11.11 -2.18
C ALA A 130 5.87 9.65 -1.96
N CYS A 131 6.83 9.10 -2.72
CA CYS A 131 7.30 7.73 -2.51
C CYS A 131 7.95 7.56 -1.13
N LEU A 132 8.71 8.56 -0.65
CA LEU A 132 9.38 8.51 0.66
C LEU A 132 8.41 8.42 1.85
N GLY A 133 7.24 9.07 1.77
CA GLY A 133 6.25 9.11 2.84
C GLY A 133 5.96 7.75 3.48
N PRO A 134 5.44 6.76 2.73
CA PRO A 134 5.12 5.45 3.30
C PRO A 134 6.35 4.64 3.75
N LEU A 135 7.54 4.91 3.19
CA LEU A 135 8.76 4.19 3.56
C LEU A 135 9.18 4.45 5.01
N PHE A 136 8.90 5.64 5.55
CA PHE A 136 9.16 5.97 6.96
C PHE A 136 8.33 5.13 7.95
N HIS A 137 7.26 4.50 7.46
CA HIS A 137 6.35 3.69 8.26
C HIS A 137 6.62 2.19 8.14
N ALA A 138 7.74 1.77 7.55
CA ALA A 138 8.15 0.37 7.52
C ALA A 138 9.62 0.15 7.88
N LYS A 139 9.98 -1.08 8.31
CA LYS A 139 11.38 -1.47 8.57
C LYS A 139 12.15 -1.71 7.27
N LYS A 140 11.49 -2.28 6.26
CA LYS A 140 12.02 -2.60 4.93
C LYS A 140 11.03 -2.19 3.86
N PHE A 141 11.49 -2.08 2.62
CA PHE A 141 10.58 -1.75 1.53
C PHE A 141 10.91 -2.45 0.20
N ILE A 142 9.87 -2.56 -0.62
CA ILE A 142 9.90 -3.18 -1.94
C ILE A 142 9.30 -2.19 -2.93
N LEU A 143 10.11 -1.72 -3.87
CA LEU A 143 9.67 -0.85 -4.94
C LEU A 143 9.38 -1.69 -6.18
N VAL A 144 8.18 -1.59 -6.72
CA VAL A 144 7.77 -2.27 -7.95
C VAL A 144 7.48 -1.22 -9.01
N GLY A 145 8.13 -1.35 -10.17
CA GLY A 145 7.95 -0.36 -11.24
C GLY A 145 8.68 -0.73 -12.52
N ASP A 146 8.61 0.20 -13.47
CA ASP A 146 9.27 0.11 -14.77
C ASP A 146 9.91 1.45 -15.12
N ASP A 147 11.23 1.54 -15.06
CA ASP A 147 12.01 2.73 -15.42
C ASP A 147 11.98 3.04 -16.93
N LYS A 148 11.45 2.12 -17.75
CA LYS A 148 11.27 2.32 -19.19
C LYS A 148 9.89 2.83 -19.58
N GLN A 149 8.95 2.93 -18.62
CA GLN A 149 7.65 3.56 -18.82
C GLN A 149 7.70 5.05 -18.47
N LEU A 150 6.53 5.71 -18.46
CA LEU A 150 6.42 7.15 -18.23
C LEU A 150 7.01 7.52 -16.85
N PRO A 151 7.91 8.52 -16.78
CA PRO A 151 8.40 9.03 -15.50
C PRO A 151 7.31 9.87 -14.79
N PRO A 152 7.52 10.25 -13.53
CA PRO A 152 6.63 11.18 -12.84
C PRO A 152 6.53 12.49 -13.62
N LEU A 153 5.32 13.06 -13.71
CA LEU A 153 5.12 14.32 -14.41
C LEU A 153 5.77 15.47 -13.64
N VAL A 154 6.76 16.12 -14.25
CA VAL A 154 7.35 17.39 -13.79
C VAL A 154 6.99 18.47 -14.80
N VAL A 155 6.11 19.40 -14.38
CA VAL A 155 5.58 20.45 -15.26
C VAL A 155 6.63 21.53 -15.57
N ASN A 156 7.54 21.80 -14.64
CA ASN A 156 8.57 22.81 -14.80
C ASN A 156 9.84 22.21 -15.43
N GLU A 157 10.22 22.68 -16.62
CA GLU A 157 11.40 22.18 -17.34
C GLU A 157 12.71 22.35 -16.57
N LYS A 158 12.88 23.42 -15.78
CA LYS A 158 14.09 23.63 -14.97
C LYS A 158 14.18 22.67 -13.77
N ALA A 159 13.06 22.10 -13.35
CA ALA A 159 12.99 21.15 -12.24
C ALA A 159 12.98 19.69 -12.70
N ARG A 160 13.04 19.46 -14.02
CA ARG A 160 13.07 18.12 -14.65
C ARG A 160 14.49 17.57 -14.67
#